data_AF-A0A9D8J7N2-F1
#
_entry.id   AF-A0A9D8J7N2-F1
#
_cell.length_a   1.000
_cell.length_b   1.000
_cell.length_c   1.000
_cell.angle_alpha   90.00
_cell.angle_beta   90.00
_cell.angle_gamma   90.00
#
_symmetry.space_group_name_H-M   'P 1'
#
loop_
_entity.id
_entity.type
_entity.pdbx_description
1 polymer ?
#
loop_
_entity_poly.entity_id
_entity_poly.type
_entity_poly.pdbx_seq_one_letter_code
_entity_poly.pdbx_strand_id
1 'polypeptide(L)'
;MTRLVVVSNRVDLPPGDSAPGGLAISLAATLCNTHSLWFGWSGEVDSGSDTPRGYRRNGIDYAIVDLPSDDYRDYYLGFCNRMLWPLSHGQRPDPHAESDAWYRAYRRVNARMAKQIQPLLRRDDVLWIHDYHLLPLGH
;
A
#
# COMPACT_ATOMS: atom_id res chain seq x y z
N MET A 1 -24.12 4.77 -6.10
CA MET A 1 -23.55 4.21 -4.86
C MET A 1 -22.10 4.63 -4.78
N THR A 2 -21.64 5.04 -3.61
CA THR A 2 -20.24 5.43 -3.33
C THR A 2 -19.32 4.24 -3.53
N ARG A 3 -18.20 4.43 -4.24
CA ARG A 3 -17.18 3.40 -4.43
C ARG A 3 -16.21 3.42 -3.24
N LEU A 4 -15.87 2.25 -2.74
CA LEU A 4 -14.85 2.07 -1.70
C LEU A 4 -13.48 1.97 -2.37
N VAL A 5 -12.51 2.75 -1.91
CA VAL A 5 -11.13 2.71 -2.37
C VAL A 5 -10.24 2.26 -1.22
N VAL A 6 -9.85 0.98 -1.24
CA VAL A 6 -8.92 0.42 -0.28
C VAL A 6 -7.50 0.73 -0.72
N VAL A 7 -6.69 1.26 0.21
CA VAL A 7 -5.28 1.57 -0.01
C VAL A 7 -4.47 0.81 1.03
N SER A 8 -3.60 -0.09 0.60
CA SER A 8 -2.70 -0.83 1.50
C SER A 8 -1.29 -0.87 0.94
N ASN A 9 -0.31 -1.13 1.80
CA ASN A 9 1.06 -1.28 1.32
C ASN A 9 1.19 -2.47 0.37
N ARG A 10 0.64 -3.63 0.71
CA ARG A 10 0.68 -4.82 -0.14
C ARG A 10 -0.70 -5.10 -0.74
N VAL A 11 -0.74 -5.36 -2.04
CA VAL A 11 -1.92 -5.88 -2.75
C VAL A 11 -1.62 -7.30 -3.16
N ASP A 12 -2.22 -8.27 -2.47
CA ASP A 12 -2.17 -9.65 -2.91
C ASP A 12 -3.21 -9.82 -4.01
N LEU A 13 -2.77 -9.79 -5.27
CA LEU A 13 -3.61 -10.27 -6.37
C LEU A 13 -3.94 -11.74 -6.07
N PRO A 14 -5.21 -12.12 -5.85
CA PRO A 14 -5.51 -13.48 -5.42
C PRO A 14 -4.97 -14.49 -6.44
N PRO A 15 -4.03 -15.38 -6.10
CA PRO A 15 -3.58 -16.46 -6.97
C PRO A 15 -4.66 -17.55 -7.00
N GLY A 16 -5.77 -17.33 -7.69
CA GLY A 16 -6.92 -18.23 -7.51
C GLY A 16 -7.31 -18.33 -6.02
N ASP A 17 -7.84 -19.47 -5.60
CA ASP A 17 -8.57 -19.67 -4.33
C ASP A 17 -7.80 -19.44 -3.00
N SER A 18 -6.56 -18.95 -3.00
CA SER A 18 -5.90 -18.59 -1.73
C SER A 18 -4.97 -17.37 -1.86
N ALA A 19 -5.43 -16.19 -1.42
CA ALA A 19 -4.54 -15.06 -1.17
C ALA A 19 -3.80 -15.25 0.16
N PRO A 20 -2.45 -15.29 0.19
CA PRO A 20 -1.69 -15.42 1.41
C PRO A 20 -1.57 -14.05 2.11
N GLY A 21 -2.59 -13.67 2.89
CA GLY A 21 -2.55 -12.44 3.66
C GLY A 21 -3.82 -12.22 4.47
N GLY A 22 -3.69 -12.03 5.80
CA GLY A 22 -4.85 -11.81 6.69
C GLY A 22 -5.68 -10.59 6.28
N LEU A 23 -5.04 -9.53 5.76
CA LEU A 23 -5.72 -8.35 5.22
C LEU A 23 -6.58 -8.73 3.99
N ALA A 24 -6.00 -9.43 3.02
CA ALA A 24 -6.70 -9.81 1.78
C ALA A 24 -7.92 -10.70 2.04
N ILE A 25 -7.78 -11.68 2.94
CA ILE A 25 -8.88 -12.55 3.36
C ILE A 25 -9.97 -11.73 4.07
N SER A 26 -9.58 -10.83 4.98
CA SER A 26 -10.55 -10.02 5.74
C SER A 26 -11.33 -9.01 4.88
N LEU A 27 -10.70 -8.48 3.82
CA LEU A 27 -11.31 -7.47 2.96
C LEU A 27 -12.14 -8.08 1.81
N ALA A 28 -11.87 -9.34 1.43
CA ALA A 28 -12.52 -9.98 0.29
C ALA A 28 -14.07 -9.92 0.35
N ALA A 29 -14.67 -10.22 1.50
CA ALA A 29 -16.13 -10.19 1.65
C ALA A 29 -16.74 -8.79 1.51
N THR A 30 -16.01 -7.75 1.93
CA THR A 30 -16.45 -6.35 1.82
C THR A 30 -16.29 -5.85 0.38
N LEU A 31 -15.16 -6.18 -0.25
CA LEU A 31 -14.82 -5.74 -1.60
C LEU A 31 -15.71 -6.39 -2.68
N CYS A 32 -16.09 -7.66 -2.52
CA CYS A 32 -16.94 -8.34 -3.51
C CYS A 32 -18.38 -7.79 -3.58
N ASN A 33 -18.90 -7.25 -2.47
CA ASN A 33 -20.28 -6.75 -2.38
C ASN A 33 -20.42 -5.26 -2.72
N THR A 34 -19.31 -4.60 -3.06
CA THR A 34 -19.25 -3.16 -3.33
C THR A 34 -18.51 -2.92 -4.64
N HIS A 35 -18.88 -1.88 -5.38
CA HIS A 35 -17.97 -1.39 -6.43
C HIS A 35 -16.71 -0.86 -5.72
N SER A 36 -15.59 -1.55 -5.89
CA SER A 36 -14.37 -1.30 -5.12
C SER A 36 -13.12 -1.19 -6.00
N LEU A 37 -12.21 -0.31 -5.58
CA LEU A 37 -10.85 -0.23 -6.09
C LEU A 37 -9.88 -0.60 -4.96
N TRP A 38 -8.94 -1.51 -5.22
CA TRP A 38 -7.83 -1.79 -4.32
C TRP A 38 -6.51 -1.31 -4.93
N PHE A 39 -5.91 -0.31 -4.30
CA PHE A 39 -4.64 0.28 -4.69
C PHE A 39 -3.49 -0.07 -3.71
N GLY A 40 -2.29 -0.29 -4.23
CA GLY A 40 -1.09 -0.49 -3.41
C GLY A 40 0.09 -1.11 -4.16
N TRP A 41 1.13 -1.51 -3.42
CA TRP A 41 2.31 -2.14 -4.01
C TRP A 41 2.07 -3.61 -4.37
N SER A 42 2.53 -3.99 -5.56
CA SER A 42 2.25 -5.26 -6.22
C SER A 42 2.86 -6.48 -5.54
N GLY A 43 4.07 -6.35 -5.00
CA GLY A 43 4.95 -7.49 -5.27
C GLY A 43 6.40 -7.11 -5.40
N GLU A 44 6.58 -6.30 -6.43
CA GLU A 44 7.75 -6.37 -7.27
C GLU A 44 8.60 -5.12 -7.08
N VAL A 45 9.90 -5.32 -7.25
CA VAL A 45 10.87 -4.25 -7.21
C VAL A 45 11.22 -3.89 -8.64
N ASP A 46 10.64 -2.81 -9.14
CA ASP A 46 10.88 -2.28 -10.48
C ASP A 46 10.91 -0.75 -10.43
N SER A 47 11.83 -0.17 -11.20
CA SER A 47 11.92 1.27 -11.45
C SER A 47 10.95 1.74 -12.55
N GLY A 48 10.28 0.81 -13.25
CA GLY A 48 9.44 1.07 -14.41
C GLY A 48 8.06 1.67 -14.09
N SER A 49 7.88 2.91 -14.55
CA SER A 49 6.60 3.66 -14.63
C SER A 49 5.98 4.12 -13.30
N ASP A 50 5.63 5.41 -13.22
CA ASP A 50 4.79 5.94 -12.16
C ASP A 50 3.31 5.61 -12.35
N THR A 51 2.91 5.14 -13.53
CA THR A 51 1.50 4.86 -13.81
C THR A 51 1.09 3.51 -13.20
N PRO A 52 0.03 3.47 -12.35
CA PRO A 52 -0.49 2.22 -11.81
C PRO A 52 -0.99 1.29 -12.92
N ARG A 53 -0.74 -0.02 -12.75
CA ARG A 53 -1.27 -1.06 -13.63
C ARG A 53 -2.63 -1.52 -13.13
N GLY A 54 -3.63 -1.46 -14.01
CA GLY A 54 -5.00 -1.85 -13.72
C GLY A 54 -5.27 -3.34 -13.99
N TYR A 55 -5.99 -4.00 -13.07
CA TYR A 55 -6.49 -5.37 -13.24
C TYR A 55 -7.92 -5.46 -12.74
N ARG A 56 -8.72 -6.38 -13.27
CA ARG A 56 -10.07 -6.66 -12.75
C ARG A 56 -10.21 -8.15 -12.47
N ARG A 57 -10.60 -8.50 -11.24
CA ARG A 57 -10.75 -9.90 -10.83
C ARG A 57 -11.82 -10.04 -9.75
N ASN A 58 -12.70 -11.04 -9.89
CA ASN A 58 -13.78 -11.34 -8.93
C ASN A 58 -14.64 -10.11 -8.58
N GLY A 59 -14.93 -9.25 -9.57
CA GLY A 59 -15.72 -8.04 -9.38
C GLY A 59 -14.97 -6.85 -8.78
N ILE A 60 -13.69 -7.01 -8.41
CA ILE A 60 -12.84 -5.98 -7.80
C ILE A 60 -11.91 -5.38 -8.85
N ASP A 61 -11.80 -4.05 -8.88
CA ASP A 61 -10.77 -3.34 -9.64
C ASP A 61 -9.51 -3.21 -8.78
N TYR A 62 -8.35 -3.50 -9.36
CA TYR A 62 -7.04 -3.38 -8.71
C TYR A 62 -6.19 -2.36 -9.47
N ALA A 63 -5.44 -1.56 -8.74
CA ALA A 63 -4.44 -0.65 -9.29
C ALA A 63 -3.13 -0.81 -8.53
N ILE A 64 -2.17 -1.50 -9.12
CA ILE A 64 -0.91 -1.84 -8.44
C ILE A 64 0.26 -1.01 -8.99
N VAL A 65 1.22 -0.75 -8.11
CA VAL A 65 2.47 -0.06 -8.43
C VAL A 65 3.65 -0.91 -7.98
N ASP A 66 4.82 -0.69 -8.57
CA ASP A 66 6.07 -1.31 -8.12
C ASP A 66 6.89 -0.31 -7.30
N LEU A 67 7.73 -0.83 -6.40
CA LEU A 67 8.66 0.00 -5.65
C LEU A 67 10.04 -0.05 -6.33
N PRO A 68 10.69 1.10 -6.59
CA PRO A 68 12.10 1.08 -6.94
C PRO A 68 12.94 0.42 -5.86
N SER A 69 14.09 -0.13 -6.24
CA SER A 69 15.00 -0.82 -5.31
C SER A 69 15.36 -0.01 -4.07
N ASP A 70 15.70 1.27 -4.24
CA ASP A 70 16.02 2.15 -3.11
C ASP A 70 14.81 2.42 -2.20
N ASP A 71 13.62 2.60 -2.78
CA ASP A 71 12.39 2.79 -2.00
C ASP A 71 12.01 1.49 -1.27
N TYR A 72 12.14 0.33 -1.91
CA TYR A 72 11.92 -0.95 -1.25
C TYR A 72 12.88 -1.14 -0.05
N ARG A 73 14.17 -0.82 -0.23
CA ARG A 73 15.16 -0.90 0.85
C ARG A 73 14.85 0.09 1.97
N ASP A 74 14.71 1.37 1.66
CA ASP A 74 14.74 2.42 2.69
C ASP A 74 13.36 2.69 3.31
N TYR A 75 12.29 2.53 2.54
CA TYR A 75 10.92 2.65 3.04
C TYR A 75 10.41 1.34 3.64
N TYR A 76 10.38 0.24 2.87
CA TYR A 76 9.74 -1.00 3.33
C TYR A 76 10.63 -1.76 4.32
N LEU A 77 11.85 -2.13 3.91
CA LEU A 77 12.78 -2.85 4.80
C LEU A 77 13.34 -1.95 5.90
N GLY A 78 13.54 -0.66 5.63
CA GLY A 78 14.03 0.35 6.56
C GLY A 78 12.94 0.89 7.47
N PHE A 79 12.37 2.05 7.16
CA PHE A 79 11.50 2.78 8.08
C PHE A 79 10.31 1.94 8.59
N CYS A 80 9.57 1.28 7.69
CA CYS A 80 8.38 0.52 8.05
C CYS A 80 8.72 -0.66 8.96
N ASN A 81 9.67 -1.51 8.57
CA ASN A 81 9.92 -2.76 9.29
C ASN A 81 10.98 -2.68 10.39
N ARG A 82 11.86 -1.66 10.40
CA ARG A 82 12.89 -1.45 11.43
C ARG A 82 12.56 -0.35 12.43
N MET A 83 11.62 0.55 12.10
CA MET A 83 11.18 1.61 13.02
C MET A 83 9.72 1.43 13.44
N LEU A 84 8.78 1.52 12.49
CA LEU A 84 7.35 1.56 12.82
C LEU A 84 6.84 0.23 13.35
N TRP A 85 7.24 -0.89 12.75
CA TRP A 85 6.82 -2.22 13.21
C TRP A 85 7.26 -2.49 14.66
N PRO A 86 8.55 -2.38 15.05
CA PRO A 86 8.95 -2.53 16.45
C PRO A 86 8.17 -1.61 17.41
N LEU A 87 8.02 -0.33 17.08
CA LEU A 87 7.29 0.63 17.92
C LEU A 87 5.83 0.21 18.13
N SER A 88 5.17 -0.21 17.05
CA SER A 88 3.76 -0.64 17.08
C SER A 88 3.56 -1.93 17.88
N HIS A 89 4.64 -2.67 18.15
CA HIS A 89 4.64 -3.93 18.89
C HIS A 89 5.32 -3.82 20.26
N GLY A 90 5.52 -2.59 20.77
CA GLY A 90 6.11 -2.36 22.09
C GLY A 90 7.60 -2.70 22.20
N GLN A 91 8.29 -2.81 21.07
CA GLN A 91 9.73 -3.07 20.99
C GLN A 91 10.49 -1.77 20.73
N ARG A 92 11.74 -1.71 21.21
CA ARG A 92 12.63 -0.58 20.90
C ARG A 92 13.19 -0.75 19.48
N PRO A 93 13.12 0.27 18.62
CA PRO A 93 13.78 0.25 17.33
C PRO A 93 15.29 0.10 17.45
N ASP A 94 15.93 -0.32 16.36
CA ASP A 94 17.38 -0.41 16.27
C ASP A 94 18.00 1.00 16.47
N PRO A 95 18.85 1.20 17.50
CA PRO A 95 19.50 2.48 17.76
C PRO A 95 20.50 2.88 16.65
N HIS A 96 20.90 1.94 15.78
CA HIS A 96 21.79 2.19 14.63
C HIS A 96 21.05 2.40 13.31
N ALA A 97 19.72 2.56 13.35
CA ALA A 97 18.91 2.86 12.18
C ALA A 97 19.36 4.17 11.49
N GLU A 98 19.43 4.15 10.15
CA GLU A 98 19.61 5.36 9.31
C GLU A 98 18.32 6.21 9.26
N SER A 99 17.85 6.61 10.45
CA SER A 99 16.49 7.12 10.66
C SER A 99 16.10 8.28 9.75
N ASP A 100 17.01 9.22 9.46
CA ASP A 100 16.75 10.36 8.58
C ASP A 100 16.62 9.99 7.10
N ALA A 101 17.45 9.07 6.60
CA ALA A 101 17.37 8.61 5.21
C ALA A 101 16.09 7.78 5.00
N TRP A 102 15.82 6.86 5.93
CA TRP A 102 14.62 6.03 5.93
C TRP A 102 13.35 6.85 6.07
N TYR A 103 13.32 7.85 6.95
CA TYR A 103 12.16 8.74 7.09
C TYR A 103 11.92 9.56 5.82
N ARG A 104 12.98 10.05 5.16
CA ARG A 104 12.85 10.72 3.86
C ARG A 104 12.28 9.80 2.78
N ALA A 105 12.75 8.54 2.72
CA ALA A 105 12.18 7.54 1.83
C ALA A 105 10.69 7.28 2.16
N TYR A 106 10.34 7.17 3.44
CA TYR A 106 8.96 6.97 3.88
C TYR A 106 8.00 8.08 3.44
N ARG A 107 8.41 9.34 3.61
CA ARG A 107 7.65 10.49 3.13
C ARG A 107 7.58 10.54 1.61
N ARG A 108 8.68 10.24 0.92
CA ARG A 108 8.76 10.21 -0.55
C ARG A 108 7.83 9.17 -1.15
N VAL A 109 7.84 7.93 -0.65
CA VAL A 109 6.99 6.84 -1.14
C VAL A 109 5.52 7.14 -0.90
N ASN A 110 5.15 7.65 0.28
CA ASN A 110 3.77 8.06 0.55
C ASN A 110 3.30 9.18 -0.40
N ALA A 111 4.14 10.20 -0.62
CA ALA A 111 3.82 11.27 -1.57
C ALA A 111 3.70 10.77 -3.02
N ARG A 112 4.53 9.78 -3.40
CA ARG A 112 4.44 9.11 -4.70
C ARG A 112 3.13 8.34 -4.83
N MET A 113 2.80 7.49 -3.87
CA MET A 113 1.54 6.74 -3.86
C MET A 113 0.31 7.66 -3.92
N ALA A 114 0.33 8.78 -3.20
CA ALA A 114 -0.73 9.79 -3.28
C ALA A 114 -0.91 10.35 -4.70
N LYS A 115 0.19 10.70 -5.39
CA LYS A 115 0.15 11.16 -6.80
C LYS A 115 -0.36 10.09 -7.75
N GLN A 116 -0.02 8.83 -7.48
CA GLN A 116 -0.40 7.69 -8.32
C GLN A 116 -1.87 7.34 -8.20
N ILE A 117 -2.44 7.41 -6.99
CA ILE A 117 -3.86 7.11 -6.78
C ILE A 117 -4.78 8.29 -7.17
N GLN A 118 -4.32 9.54 -7.04
CA GLN A 118 -5.10 10.74 -7.33
C GLN A 118 -5.89 10.69 -8.66
N PRO A 119 -5.29 10.35 -9.82
CA PRO A 119 -6.02 10.31 -11.09
C PRO A 119 -7.05 9.17 -11.19
N LEU A 120 -7.00 8.20 -10.27
CA LEU A 120 -7.95 7.09 -10.20
C LEU A 120 -9.18 7.42 -9.35
N LEU A 121 -9.12 8.47 -8.53
CA LEU A 121 -10.17 8.84 -7.59
C LEU A 121 -11.32 9.60 -8.26
N ARG A 122 -12.51 9.40 -7.72
CA ARG A 122 -13.74 10.12 -8.07
C ARG A 122 -14.19 10.96 -6.88
N ARG A 123 -14.98 11.99 -7.15
CA ARG A 123 -15.44 12.96 -6.15
C ARG A 123 -16.15 12.33 -4.94
N ASP A 124 -16.90 11.25 -5.17
CA ASP A 124 -17.71 10.58 -4.14
C ASP A 124 -17.08 9.25 -3.67
N ASP A 125 -15.78 9.02 -3.91
CA ASP A 125 -15.08 7.84 -3.38
C ASP A 125 -14.85 7.97 -1.86
N VAL A 126 -14.96 6.85 -1.15
CA VAL A 126 -14.52 6.74 0.25
C VAL A 126 -13.19 6.02 0.27
N LEU A 127 -12.14 6.69 0.76
CA LEU A 127 -10.81 6.10 0.92
C LEU A 127 -10.71 5.40 2.28
N TRP A 128 -10.26 4.15 2.24
CA TRP A 128 -9.91 3.37 3.42
C TRP A 128 -8.44 2.99 3.35
N ILE A 129 -7.62 3.71 4.12
CA ILE A 129 -6.16 3.55 4.14
C ILE A 129 -5.79 2.60 5.27
N HIS A 130 -5.00 1.57 4.96
CA HIS A 130 -4.63 0.52 5.89
C HIS A 130 -3.17 0.61 6.31
N ASP A 131 -2.99 0.48 7.62
CA ASP A 131 -1.76 0.09 8.28
C ASP A 131 -0.66 1.17 8.38
N TYR A 132 0.35 0.91 9.22
CA TYR A 132 1.40 1.88 9.60
C TYR A 132 2.25 2.38 8.42
N HIS A 133 2.30 1.62 7.34
CA HIS A 133 3.01 1.94 6.11
C HIS A 133 2.56 3.27 5.47
N LEU A 134 1.27 3.61 5.63
CA LEU A 134 0.61 4.66 4.86
C LEU A 134 0.08 5.82 5.72
N LEU A 135 0.56 5.97 6.95
CA LEU A 135 0.08 7.04 7.85
C LEU A 135 0.14 8.45 7.22
N PRO A 136 1.20 8.85 6.49
CA PRO A 136 1.25 10.16 5.83
C PRO A 136 0.29 10.31 4.65
N LEU A 137 -0.24 9.22 4.07
CA LEU A 137 -1.11 9.29 2.90
C LEU A 137 -2.52 9.80 3.25
N GLY A 138 -2.94 9.64 4.51
CA GLY A 138 -4.25 10.08 5.00
C GLY A 138 -4.33 11.52 5.49
N HIS A 139 -3.24 12.29 5.38
CA HIS A 139 -3.11 13.66 5.90
C HIS A 139 -2.82 14.68 4.80
#